data_AF-A0A0V0YBR1-F1
#
_entry.id   AF-A0A0V0YBR1-F1
#
_cell.length_a   1.000
_cell.length_b   1.000
_cell.length_c   1.000
_cell.angle_alpha   90.00
_cell.angle_beta   90.00
_cell.angle_gamma   90.00
#
_symmetry.space_group_name_H-M   'P 1'
#
loop_
_entity.id
_entity.type
_entity.pdbx_description
1 polymer ?
#
loop_
_entity_poly.entity_id
_entity_poly.type
_entity_poly.pdbx_seq_one_letter_code
_entity_poly.pdbx_strand_id
1 'polypeptide(L)'
;MIEMHMLCFKLVVLQYFIAFSTCIQLEDHNQCIGTFCYNGGTCLTPKGMKQSICSCLPGFWGRRCQHRAGDRPCLGHLCENGVCDSEGFIRLPKKVVRYGCKCNRNFVGAFCNTTKHEAMCNLRADCQSKFMQITVKDNQCHCSCREGYTGSDCSVKLPCARIHCEHKAECVNGKCNCSGTLYTGKTCERINIPLLKQLNAQNLCQTRDAPKCNRNINARCTLALNHEKKVIAYCNCTPPWTGNRECTKKFDACELTEFEKSCLQDYRACDLDAPVEESRCKNGGLCLSDAKSLKGQARKFLCKCEGNFVGPFCEFEDYCKYKNACPTEHHECRLTSDQDGLRLQKLCLCKPGYTAY
;
A
#
# COMPACT_ATOMS: atom_id res chain seq x y z
N MET A 1 -5.27 -37.63 21.71
CA MET A 1 -6.18 -36.57 22.20
C MET A 1 -6.36 -35.60 21.05
N ILE A 2 -7.58 -35.51 20.52
CA ILE A 2 -7.93 -34.64 19.38
C ILE A 2 -8.41 -33.33 20.00
N GLU A 3 -7.75 -32.20 19.72
CA GLU A 3 -8.26 -30.88 20.10
C GLU A 3 -9.49 -30.56 19.25
N MET A 4 -10.62 -30.24 19.90
CA MET A 4 -11.89 -29.91 19.25
C MET A 4 -12.13 -28.41 19.33
N HIS A 5 -12.37 -27.76 18.18
CA HIS A 5 -12.70 -26.33 18.11
C HIS A 5 -14.10 -26.13 17.51
N MET A 6 -14.85 -25.11 17.95
CA MET A 6 -16.18 -24.76 17.43
C MET A 6 -16.26 -23.29 17.02
N LEU A 7 -16.76 -23.00 15.81
CA LEU A 7 -17.04 -21.64 15.30
C LEU A 7 -18.55 -21.44 15.21
N CYS A 8 -19.11 -20.48 15.96
CA CYS A 8 -20.55 -20.15 15.93
C CYS A 8 -20.75 -18.77 15.30
N PHE A 9 -21.60 -18.67 14.27
CA PHE A 9 -21.99 -17.40 13.65
C PHE A 9 -23.45 -17.06 13.98
N LYS A 10 -23.74 -15.78 14.19
CA LYS A 10 -25.10 -15.24 14.17
C LYS A 10 -25.46 -14.83 12.75
N LEU A 11 -26.34 -15.58 12.09
CA LEU A 11 -26.97 -15.15 10.84
C LEU A 11 -28.23 -14.36 11.17
N VAL A 12 -28.24 -13.07 10.85
CA VAL A 12 -29.45 -12.24 10.88
C VAL A 12 -30.11 -12.32 9.51
N VAL A 13 -31.23 -13.04 9.41
CA VAL A 13 -32.05 -13.07 8.19
C VAL A 13 -32.96 -11.85 8.19
N LEU A 14 -32.80 -10.97 7.20
CA LEU A 14 -33.39 -9.63 7.12
C LEU A 14 -34.92 -9.59 6.88
N GLN A 15 -35.67 -10.61 7.30
CA GLN A 15 -37.12 -10.62 7.12
C GLN A 15 -37.95 -11.26 8.24
N TYR A 16 -37.32 -11.99 9.17
CA TYR A 16 -38.00 -12.50 10.36
C TYR A 16 -37.00 -12.50 11.50
N PHE A 17 -37.29 -11.79 12.60
CA PHE A 17 -36.45 -11.71 13.81
C PHE A 17 -36.33 -13.09 14.49
N ILE A 18 -35.59 -14.02 13.89
CA ILE A 18 -35.24 -15.31 14.48
C ILE A 18 -33.71 -15.46 14.35
N ALA A 19 -33.03 -15.40 15.49
CA ALA A 19 -31.59 -15.59 15.56
C ALA A 19 -31.28 -17.09 15.70
N PHE A 20 -30.91 -17.74 14.61
CA PHE A 20 -30.31 -19.07 14.68
C PHE A 20 -28.80 -18.95 14.88
N SER A 21 -28.28 -19.56 15.95
CA SER A 21 -26.84 -19.76 16.12
C SER A 21 -26.49 -21.08 15.45
N THR A 22 -25.87 -21.03 14.27
CA THR A 22 -25.33 -22.24 13.64
C THR A 22 -23.89 -22.41 14.12
N CYS A 23 -23.63 -23.51 14.81
CA CYS A 23 -22.28 -23.85 15.26
C CYS A 23 -21.70 -24.93 14.36
N ILE A 24 -20.49 -24.67 13.86
CA ILE A 24 -19.76 -25.58 12.99
C ILE A 24 -18.68 -26.28 13.83
N GLN A 25 -18.71 -27.61 13.82
CA GLN A 25 -17.71 -28.46 14.48
C GLN A 25 -16.44 -28.47 13.63
N LEU A 26 -15.26 -28.21 14.21
CA LEU A 26 -13.97 -28.22 13.49
C LEU A 26 -13.15 -29.42 13.96
N GLU A 27 -12.70 -30.24 13.02
CA GLU A 27 -11.81 -31.38 13.30
C GLU A 27 -10.39 -31.02 12.87
N ASP A 28 -9.45 -31.16 13.80
CA ASP A 28 -8.03 -31.06 13.52
C ASP A 28 -7.55 -32.43 13.02
N HIS A 29 -7.47 -32.65 11.70
CA HIS A 29 -6.31 -33.32 11.09
C HIS A 29 -6.38 -33.73 9.60
N ASN A 30 -7.53 -33.77 8.92
CA ASN A 30 -7.53 -34.46 7.61
C ASN A 30 -7.15 -33.59 6.39
N GLN A 31 -7.16 -32.25 6.47
CA GLN A 31 -6.87 -31.37 5.31
C GLN A 31 -6.02 -30.12 5.59
N CYS A 32 -5.59 -29.91 6.83
CA CYS A 32 -4.70 -28.80 7.17
C CYS A 32 -3.24 -29.16 6.87
N ILE A 33 -2.73 -28.66 5.75
CA ILE A 33 -1.28 -28.61 5.50
C ILE A 33 -0.73 -27.49 6.38
N GLY A 34 0.33 -27.75 7.16
CA GLY A 34 0.88 -26.78 8.13
C GLY A 34 1.35 -25.43 7.55
N THR A 35 1.32 -25.27 6.23
CA THR A 35 1.62 -24.03 5.49
C THR A 35 0.39 -23.37 4.85
N PHE A 36 -0.81 -23.90 5.11
CA PHE A 36 -2.04 -23.35 4.54
C PHE A 36 -2.32 -21.94 5.08
N CYS A 37 -2.16 -21.70 6.37
CA CYS A 37 -2.32 -20.36 6.93
C CYS A 37 -0.97 -19.65 7.03
N TYR A 38 -0.89 -18.44 6.49
CA TYR A 38 0.27 -17.57 6.58
C TYR A 38 0.32 -16.83 7.91
N ASN A 39 1.47 -16.23 8.21
CA ASN A 39 1.67 -15.31 9.33
C ASN A 39 1.22 -15.87 10.70
N GLY A 40 1.38 -17.17 10.93
CA GLY A 40 1.04 -17.82 12.19
C GLY A 40 -0.46 -18.04 12.41
N GLY A 41 -1.29 -17.92 11.36
CA GLY A 41 -2.71 -18.25 11.44
C GLY A 41 -2.93 -19.73 11.79
N THR A 42 -4.02 -20.01 12.51
CA THR A 42 -4.44 -21.37 12.87
C THR A 42 -5.32 -21.95 11.77
N CYS A 43 -4.96 -23.10 11.22
CA CYS A 43 -5.77 -23.79 10.22
C CYS A 43 -6.89 -24.58 10.90
N LEU A 44 -8.11 -24.43 10.40
CA LEU A 44 -9.32 -25.06 10.95
C LEU A 44 -10.08 -25.72 9.79
N THR A 45 -10.58 -26.95 9.97
CA THR A 45 -11.40 -27.64 8.95
C THR A 45 -12.80 -27.91 9.49
N PRO A 46 -13.85 -27.27 8.95
CA PRO A 46 -15.25 -27.61 9.25
C PRO A 46 -15.59 -29.07 8.95
N LYS A 47 -16.23 -29.74 9.91
CA LYS A 47 -16.71 -31.11 9.81
C LYS A 47 -17.71 -31.22 8.64
N GLY A 48 -17.45 -32.15 7.73
CA GLY A 48 -18.26 -32.36 6.53
C GLY A 48 -17.94 -31.44 5.35
N MET A 49 -17.04 -30.45 5.49
CA MET A 49 -16.57 -29.63 4.37
C MET A 49 -15.15 -30.03 3.94
N LYS A 50 -14.89 -29.93 2.64
CA LYS A 50 -13.56 -30.18 2.05
C LYS A 50 -12.65 -28.95 2.02
N GLN A 51 -13.02 -27.87 2.71
CA GLN A 51 -12.37 -26.56 2.58
C GLN A 51 -11.86 -26.10 3.96
N SER A 52 -10.54 -25.98 4.08
CA SER A 52 -9.87 -25.43 5.25
C SER A 52 -10.05 -23.91 5.32
N ILE A 53 -10.21 -23.39 6.53
CA ILE A 53 -10.36 -21.97 6.86
C ILE A 53 -9.22 -21.58 7.78
N CYS A 54 -8.68 -20.36 7.63
CA CYS A 54 -7.67 -19.84 8.53
C CYS A 54 -8.27 -18.88 9.56
N SER A 55 -7.99 -19.11 10.83
CA SER A 55 -8.15 -18.13 11.90
C SER A 55 -6.87 -17.30 12.00
N CYS A 56 -6.97 -16.00 11.71
CA CYS A 56 -5.81 -15.12 11.60
C CYS A 56 -5.41 -14.53 12.95
N LEU A 57 -4.09 -14.42 13.17
CA LEU A 57 -3.57 -13.66 14.30
C LEU A 57 -3.93 -12.17 14.18
N PRO A 58 -4.02 -11.45 15.30
CA PRO A 58 -4.29 -10.02 15.31
C PRO A 58 -3.33 -9.26 14.40
N GLY A 59 -3.88 -8.36 13.58
CA GLY A 59 -3.09 -7.59 12.64
C GLY A 59 -2.78 -8.33 11.32
N PHE A 60 -3.44 -9.46 11.05
CA PHE A 60 -3.41 -10.15 9.76
C PHE A 60 -4.83 -10.52 9.32
N TRP A 61 -5.05 -10.56 8.01
CA TRP A 61 -6.37 -10.82 7.42
C TRP A 61 -6.25 -11.47 6.04
N GLY A 62 -7.40 -11.80 5.43
CA GLY A 62 -7.49 -12.58 4.19
C GLY A 62 -7.75 -14.07 4.44
N ARG A 63 -8.20 -14.82 3.42
CA ARG A 63 -8.64 -16.22 3.58
C ARG A 63 -7.56 -17.15 4.13
N ARG A 64 -6.29 -16.81 3.91
CA ARG A 64 -5.14 -17.55 4.41
C ARG A 64 -4.26 -16.70 5.33
N CYS A 65 -4.77 -15.59 5.87
CA CYS A 65 -4.03 -14.65 6.73
C CYS A 65 -2.78 -14.05 6.06
N GLN A 66 -2.80 -13.92 4.73
CA GLN A 66 -1.66 -13.46 3.94
C GLN A 66 -1.43 -11.95 3.99
N HIS A 67 -2.45 -11.17 4.36
CA HIS A 67 -2.38 -9.71 4.38
C HIS A 67 -2.09 -9.21 5.79
N ARG A 68 -1.32 -8.12 5.91
CA ARG A 68 -1.13 -7.42 7.19
C ARG A 68 -2.23 -6.38 7.38
N ALA A 69 -2.47 -6.02 8.62
CA ALA A 69 -3.27 -4.87 8.95
C ALA A 69 -2.71 -3.60 8.30
N GLY A 70 -3.61 -2.80 7.74
CA GLY A 70 -3.27 -1.64 6.93
C GLY A 70 -3.04 -1.96 5.44
N ASP A 71 -2.75 -3.22 5.06
CA ASP A 71 -2.82 -3.61 3.65
C ASP A 71 -4.29 -3.52 3.24
N ARG A 72 -4.64 -2.56 2.37
CA ARG A 72 -5.98 -2.44 1.79
C ARG A 72 -5.89 -2.55 0.28
N PRO A 73 -5.66 -3.77 -0.25
CA PRO A 73 -5.38 -3.96 -1.66
C PRO A 73 -6.53 -3.51 -2.57
N CYS A 74 -7.77 -3.52 -2.08
CA CYS A 74 -8.92 -2.99 -2.82
C CYS A 74 -9.23 -1.50 -2.56
N LEU A 75 -8.56 -0.84 -1.60
CA LEU A 75 -8.75 0.60 -1.42
C LEU A 75 -8.06 1.33 -2.57
N GLY A 76 -8.81 2.12 -3.35
CA GLY A 76 -8.29 2.81 -4.53
C GLY A 76 -7.92 1.86 -5.68
N HIS A 77 -8.59 0.72 -5.80
CA HIS A 77 -8.34 -0.23 -6.89
C HIS A 77 -8.60 0.37 -8.28
N LEU A 78 -7.93 -0.17 -9.30
CA LEU A 78 -8.05 0.24 -10.69
C LEU A 78 -9.06 -0.60 -11.49
N CYS A 79 -9.82 -1.49 -10.86
CA CYS A 79 -10.87 -2.23 -11.55
C CYS A 79 -11.95 -1.26 -12.04
N GLU A 80 -12.04 -1.03 -13.35
CA GLU A 80 -12.99 -0.06 -13.92
C GLU A 80 -14.40 -0.68 -14.03
N ASN A 81 -14.53 -1.76 -14.80
CA ASN A 81 -15.81 -2.44 -15.05
C ASN A 81 -15.84 -3.82 -14.41
N GLY A 82 -15.52 -3.89 -13.13
CA GLY A 82 -15.48 -5.14 -12.37
C GLY A 82 -15.40 -4.92 -10.87
N VAL A 83 -15.46 -6.02 -10.12
CA VAL A 83 -15.34 -6.03 -8.66
C VAL A 83 -13.93 -6.41 -8.26
N CYS A 84 -13.34 -5.68 -7.33
CA CYS A 84 -12.02 -6.01 -6.79
C CYS A 84 -12.04 -7.33 -6.01
N ASP A 85 -11.02 -8.15 -6.24
CA ASP A 85 -10.75 -9.38 -5.51
C ASP A 85 -9.46 -9.20 -4.71
N SER A 86 -9.59 -9.02 -3.39
CA SER A 86 -8.46 -8.82 -2.48
C SER A 86 -7.48 -10.00 -2.48
N GLU A 87 -7.96 -11.19 -2.84
CA GLU A 87 -7.19 -12.43 -2.90
C GLU A 87 -6.52 -12.64 -4.27
N GLY A 88 -6.91 -11.86 -5.27
CA GLY A 88 -6.36 -11.94 -6.61
C GLY A 88 -4.99 -11.28 -6.69
N PHE A 89 -4.32 -11.50 -7.82
CA PHE A 89 -3.12 -10.76 -8.18
C PHE A 89 -3.14 -10.46 -9.67
N ILE A 90 -2.65 -9.28 -10.03
CA ILE A 90 -2.43 -8.90 -11.42
C ILE A 90 -0.93 -8.92 -11.67
N ARG A 91 -0.51 -9.74 -12.64
CA ARG A 91 0.89 -9.81 -13.08
C ARG A 91 1.08 -8.87 -14.26
N LEU A 92 1.82 -7.79 -14.03
CA LEU A 92 2.31 -6.90 -15.08
C LEU A 92 3.78 -7.24 -15.37
N PRO A 93 4.32 -6.88 -16.56
CA PRO A 93 5.69 -7.24 -16.96
C PRO A 93 6.81 -6.83 -15.99
N LYS A 94 6.58 -5.81 -15.15
CA LYS A 94 7.56 -5.28 -14.19
C LYS A 94 7.05 -5.19 -12.75
N LYS A 95 5.78 -5.54 -12.49
CA LYS A 95 5.14 -5.31 -11.18
C LYS A 95 4.07 -6.36 -10.93
N VAL A 96 3.96 -6.79 -9.68
CA VAL A 96 2.81 -7.57 -9.20
C VAL A 96 1.94 -6.64 -8.36
N VAL A 97 0.67 -6.53 -8.75
CA VAL A 97 -0.34 -5.80 -7.99
C VAL A 97 -1.09 -6.81 -7.11
N ARG A 98 -1.24 -6.50 -5.82
CA ARG A 98 -1.72 -7.41 -4.77
C ARG A 98 -3.25 -7.42 -4.63
N TYR A 99 -3.97 -7.23 -5.72
CA TYR A 99 -5.40 -7.51 -5.89
C TYR A 99 -5.66 -7.98 -7.32
N GLY A 100 -6.82 -8.60 -7.56
CA GLY A 100 -7.34 -8.94 -8.88
C GLY A 100 -8.65 -8.21 -9.19
N CYS A 101 -9.11 -8.29 -10.44
CA CYS A 101 -10.41 -7.76 -10.85
C CYS A 101 -11.27 -8.89 -11.44
N LYS A 102 -12.50 -9.02 -10.94
CA LYS A 102 -13.55 -9.88 -11.53
C LYS A 102 -14.40 -9.04 -12.47
N CYS A 103 -14.21 -9.22 -13.77
CA CYS A 103 -14.85 -8.37 -14.77
C CYS A 103 -16.33 -8.66 -14.96
N ASN A 104 -17.09 -7.59 -15.22
CA ASN A 104 -18.48 -7.66 -15.62
C ASN A 104 -18.63 -8.34 -17.01
N ARG A 105 -19.83 -8.81 -17.35
CA ARG A 105 -20.10 -9.69 -18.51
C ARG A 105 -19.50 -9.24 -19.86
N ASN A 106 -19.30 -7.94 -20.11
CA ASN A 106 -18.84 -7.40 -21.39
C ASN A 106 -17.39 -6.88 -21.38
N PHE A 107 -16.70 -7.03 -20.26
CA PHE A 107 -15.34 -6.50 -20.07
C PHE A 107 -14.34 -7.62 -19.79
N VAL A 108 -13.10 -7.37 -20.17
CA VAL A 108 -11.96 -8.26 -20.02
C VAL A 108 -10.70 -7.43 -19.73
N GLY A 109 -9.58 -8.13 -19.54
CA GLY A 109 -8.31 -7.52 -19.18
C GLY A 109 -8.06 -7.55 -17.67
N ALA A 110 -6.82 -7.26 -17.28
CA ALA A 110 -6.39 -7.35 -15.89
C ALA A 110 -7.16 -6.39 -14.96
N PHE A 111 -7.55 -5.23 -15.48
CA PHE A 111 -8.28 -4.18 -14.76
C PHE A 111 -9.72 -3.98 -15.27
N CYS A 112 -10.22 -4.88 -16.11
CA CYS A 112 -11.56 -4.79 -16.71
C CYS A 112 -11.81 -3.48 -17.49
N ASN A 113 -10.77 -2.99 -18.17
CA ASN A 113 -10.79 -1.76 -18.95
C ASN A 113 -10.98 -1.98 -20.46
N THR A 114 -10.92 -3.23 -20.93
CA THR A 114 -11.08 -3.58 -22.34
C THR A 114 -12.43 -4.24 -22.56
N THR A 115 -13.17 -3.81 -23.59
CA THR A 115 -14.42 -4.50 -23.94
C THR A 115 -14.13 -5.84 -24.62
N LYS A 116 -15.03 -6.82 -24.50
CA LYS A 116 -14.90 -8.08 -25.26
C LYS A 116 -14.82 -7.85 -26.76
N HIS A 117 -15.51 -6.83 -27.28
CA HIS A 117 -15.50 -6.49 -28.70
C HIS A 117 -14.13 -5.97 -29.15
N GLU A 118 -13.54 -5.06 -28.38
CA GLU A 118 -12.17 -4.59 -28.60
C GLU A 118 -11.13 -5.71 -28.48
N ALA A 119 -11.28 -6.61 -27.50
CA ALA A 119 -10.44 -7.79 -27.39
C ALA A 119 -10.57 -8.73 -28.60
N MET A 120 -11.77 -8.88 -29.16
CA MET A 120 -11.98 -9.61 -30.42
C MET A 120 -11.34 -8.90 -31.61
N CYS A 121 -11.45 -7.57 -31.72
CA CYS A 121 -10.77 -6.79 -32.75
C CYS A 121 -9.25 -6.97 -32.68
N ASN A 122 -8.67 -6.92 -31.49
CA ASN A 122 -7.23 -7.13 -31.22
C ASN A 122 -6.71 -8.52 -31.62
N LEU A 123 -7.61 -9.52 -31.71
CA LEU A 123 -7.28 -10.87 -32.17
C LEU A 123 -7.45 -11.05 -33.70
N ARG A 124 -8.14 -10.13 -34.38
CA ARG A 124 -8.56 -10.29 -35.79
C ARG A 124 -7.96 -9.29 -36.77
N ALA A 125 -7.61 -8.08 -36.34
CA ALA A 125 -7.15 -7.06 -37.28
C ALA A 125 -5.63 -7.13 -37.51
N ASP A 126 -5.26 -7.47 -38.74
CA ASP A 126 -3.88 -7.42 -39.24
C ASP A 126 -3.51 -5.97 -39.60
N CYS A 127 -3.24 -5.14 -38.59
CA CYS A 127 -2.65 -3.83 -38.84
C CYS A 127 -1.20 -4.04 -39.31
N GLN A 128 -0.87 -3.54 -40.52
CA GLN A 128 0.36 -3.84 -41.24
C GLN A 128 1.66 -3.48 -40.49
N SER A 129 1.59 -2.55 -39.53
CA SER A 129 2.74 -2.09 -38.75
C SER A 129 2.59 -2.43 -37.27
N LYS A 130 3.69 -2.90 -36.67
CA LYS A 130 3.80 -3.16 -35.22
C LYS A 130 3.56 -1.92 -34.33
N PHE A 131 3.61 -0.73 -34.93
CA PHE A 131 3.38 0.55 -34.26
C PHE A 131 1.96 1.08 -34.42
N MET A 132 1.08 0.32 -35.07
CA MET A 132 -0.36 0.57 -35.09
C MET A 132 -1.05 -0.15 -33.91
N GLN A 133 -2.21 0.38 -33.53
CA GLN A 133 -3.15 -0.19 -32.58
C GLN A 133 -4.54 -0.19 -33.19
N ILE A 134 -5.35 -1.16 -32.79
CA ILE A 134 -6.72 -1.28 -33.25
C ILE A 134 -7.60 -0.45 -32.32
N THR A 135 -8.49 0.32 -32.90
CA THR A 135 -9.46 1.17 -32.22
C THR A 135 -10.85 0.79 -32.72
N VAL A 136 -11.85 0.88 -31.85
CA VAL A 136 -13.24 0.61 -32.22
C VAL A 136 -13.93 1.95 -32.46
N LYS A 137 -14.39 2.20 -33.69
CA LYS A 137 -15.26 3.34 -34.03
C LYS A 137 -16.52 2.78 -34.70
N ASP A 138 -17.69 3.23 -34.26
CA ASP A 138 -18.99 2.81 -34.84
C ASP A 138 -19.16 1.29 -34.96
N ASN A 139 -18.73 0.53 -33.93
CA ASN A 139 -18.69 -0.95 -33.92
C ASN A 139 -17.84 -1.59 -35.06
N GLN A 140 -16.89 -0.86 -35.65
CA GLN A 140 -15.92 -1.38 -36.61
C GLN A 140 -14.49 -1.24 -36.08
N CYS A 141 -13.63 -2.23 -36.40
CA CYS A 141 -12.22 -2.22 -36.05
C CYS A 141 -11.43 -1.33 -37.03
N HIS A 142 -10.71 -0.33 -36.53
CA HIS A 142 -9.92 0.63 -37.31
C HIS A 142 -8.47 0.67 -36.81
N CYS A 143 -7.47 0.78 -37.69
CA CYS A 143 -6.06 0.91 -37.27
C CYS A 143 -5.68 2.39 -37.06
N SER A 144 -5.04 2.71 -35.93
CA SER A 144 -4.48 4.04 -35.63
C SER A 144 -3.05 3.91 -35.10
N CYS A 145 -2.27 4.98 -35.07
CA CYS A 145 -0.92 4.90 -34.49
C CYS A 145 -0.96 4.74 -32.97
N ARG A 146 -0.10 3.85 -32.45
CA ARG A 146 0.16 3.77 -31.00
C ARG A 146 0.67 5.12 -30.51
N GLU A 147 0.41 5.39 -29.23
CA GLU A 147 0.99 6.57 -28.57
C GLU A 147 2.49 6.64 -28.86
N GLY A 148 2.88 7.78 -29.40
CA GLY A 148 4.26 8.03 -29.70
C GLY A 148 4.77 7.62 -31.07
N TYR A 149 3.85 7.32 -31.99
CA TYR A 149 4.16 7.06 -33.38
C TYR A 149 3.24 7.87 -34.31
N THR A 150 3.72 8.20 -35.51
CA THR A 150 3.02 8.98 -36.52
C THR A 150 3.43 8.52 -37.93
N GLY A 151 2.80 9.08 -38.95
CA GLY A 151 2.93 8.65 -40.35
C GLY A 151 1.87 7.63 -40.75
N SER A 152 1.75 7.37 -42.06
CA SER A 152 0.73 6.47 -42.63
C SER A 152 0.88 5.01 -42.20
N ASP A 153 2.09 4.58 -41.85
CA ASP A 153 2.43 3.25 -41.33
C ASP A 153 2.87 3.29 -39.86
N CYS A 154 2.77 4.45 -39.21
CA CYS A 154 3.21 4.67 -37.84
C CYS A 154 4.70 4.31 -37.60
N SER A 155 5.55 4.31 -38.63
CA SER A 155 6.98 4.00 -38.48
C SER A 155 7.79 5.15 -37.88
N VAL A 156 7.23 6.37 -37.88
CA VAL A 156 7.90 7.55 -37.35
C VAL A 156 7.61 7.68 -35.85
N LYS A 157 8.63 7.54 -35.01
CA LYS A 157 8.49 7.76 -33.57
C LYS A 157 8.30 9.25 -33.30
N LEU A 158 7.22 9.63 -32.62
CA LEU A 158 7.07 10.95 -32.02
C LEU A 158 8.25 11.15 -31.06
N PRO A 159 9.08 12.19 -31.28
CA PRO A 159 10.38 12.28 -30.64
C PRO A 159 10.27 12.39 -29.10
N CYS A 160 9.13 12.84 -28.58
CA CYS A 160 8.88 13.04 -27.14
C CYS A 160 8.14 11.91 -26.42
N ALA A 161 7.66 10.87 -27.10
CA ALA A 161 6.69 9.96 -26.52
C ALA A 161 7.21 8.98 -25.47
N ARG A 162 8.54 8.84 -25.32
CA ARG A 162 9.17 8.02 -24.28
C ARG A 162 10.15 8.82 -23.43
N ILE A 163 10.02 10.15 -23.45
CA ILE A 163 10.89 11.05 -22.71
C ILE A 163 10.05 11.64 -21.60
N HIS A 164 10.25 11.14 -20.37
CA HIS A 164 9.70 11.76 -19.18
C HIS A 164 10.63 12.90 -18.76
N CYS A 165 10.10 14.12 -18.73
CA CYS A 165 10.82 15.29 -18.25
C CYS A 165 10.35 15.58 -16.83
N GLU A 166 11.28 15.53 -15.89
CA GLU A 166 11.04 15.84 -14.48
C GLU A 166 10.62 17.30 -14.29
N HIS A 167 10.02 17.59 -13.14
CA HIS A 167 9.67 18.95 -12.73
C HIS A 167 8.76 19.72 -13.71
N LYS A 168 7.93 18.98 -14.47
CA LYS A 168 7.00 19.50 -15.49
C LYS A 168 7.69 20.23 -16.65
N ALA A 169 8.96 19.93 -16.93
CA ALA A 169 9.63 20.46 -18.12
C ALA A 169 8.98 19.92 -19.40
N GLU A 170 8.92 20.75 -20.45
CA GLU A 170 8.32 20.35 -21.72
C GLU A 170 9.34 19.59 -22.58
N CYS A 171 8.90 18.53 -23.27
CA CYS A 171 9.73 17.90 -24.28
C CYS A 171 9.52 18.57 -25.64
N VAL A 172 10.61 19.03 -26.24
CA VAL A 172 10.60 19.64 -27.57
C VAL A 172 11.57 18.86 -28.46
N ASN A 173 11.06 18.33 -29.58
CA ASN A 173 11.85 17.57 -30.57
C ASN A 173 12.72 16.46 -29.97
N GLY A 174 12.23 15.79 -28.92
CA GLY A 174 12.93 14.65 -28.31
C GLY A 174 14.01 15.04 -27.32
N LYS A 175 13.98 16.26 -26.80
CA LYS A 175 14.83 16.72 -25.70
C LYS A 175 14.00 17.49 -24.68
N CYS A 176 14.23 17.22 -23.39
CA CYS A 176 13.60 18.01 -22.34
C CYS A 176 14.16 19.43 -22.36
N ASN A 177 13.26 20.41 -22.46
CA ASN A 177 13.59 21.82 -22.36
C ASN A 177 13.63 22.24 -20.89
N CYS A 178 14.81 22.19 -20.28
CA CYS A 178 14.98 22.60 -18.88
C CYS A 178 15.12 24.12 -18.69
N SER A 179 15.16 24.92 -19.77
CA SER A 179 15.52 26.35 -19.75
C SER A 179 14.54 27.23 -18.96
N GLY A 180 13.31 26.77 -18.73
CA GLY A 180 12.31 27.44 -17.88
C GLY A 180 12.25 26.90 -16.44
N THR A 181 13.21 26.08 -16.03
CA THR A 181 13.23 25.41 -14.72
C THR A 181 14.55 25.66 -13.98
N LEU A 182 14.59 25.32 -12.69
CA LEU A 182 15.83 25.34 -11.88
C LEU A 182 16.65 24.06 -12.00
N TYR A 183 16.37 23.23 -13.02
CA TYR A 183 16.93 21.90 -13.18
C TYR A 183 17.70 21.76 -14.49
N THR A 184 18.50 20.71 -14.58
CA THR A 184 19.38 20.36 -15.70
C THR A 184 19.52 18.83 -15.78
N GLY A 185 20.14 18.35 -16.85
CA GLY A 185 20.25 16.93 -17.15
C GLY A 185 19.41 16.51 -18.34
N LYS A 186 19.40 15.21 -18.63
CA LYS A 186 18.71 14.67 -19.82
C LYS A 186 17.19 14.71 -19.66
N THR A 187 16.72 14.58 -18.42
CA THR A 187 15.32 14.60 -18.03
C THR A 187 15.02 15.72 -17.04
N CYS A 188 15.90 16.72 -16.90
CA CYS A 188 15.80 17.79 -15.91
C CYS A 188 15.77 17.26 -14.45
N GLU A 189 16.53 16.20 -14.19
CA GLU A 189 16.54 15.46 -12.92
C GLU A 189 17.49 16.03 -11.87
N ARG A 190 18.44 16.88 -12.27
CA ARG A 190 19.46 17.47 -11.38
C ARG A 190 19.20 18.95 -11.20
N ILE A 191 19.49 19.48 -10.03
CA ILE A 191 19.42 20.93 -9.79
C ILE A 191 20.50 21.64 -10.61
N ASN A 192 20.13 22.71 -11.32
CA ASN A 192 21.04 23.56 -12.07
C ASN A 192 21.72 24.56 -11.11
N ILE A 193 22.77 24.08 -10.43
CA ILE A 193 23.54 24.88 -9.45
C ILE A 193 24.06 26.20 -10.06
N PRO A 194 24.60 26.24 -11.30
CA PRO A 194 25.00 27.51 -11.94
C PRO A 194 23.85 28.49 -12.12
N LEU A 195 22.69 28.04 -12.62
CA LEU A 195 21.51 28.89 -12.80
C LEU A 195 20.96 29.41 -11.47
N LEU A 196 20.95 28.57 -10.43
CA LEU A 196 20.60 29.00 -9.06
C LEU A 196 21.52 30.12 -8.56
N LYS A 197 22.83 30.04 -8.84
CA LYS A 197 23.79 31.09 -8.49
C LYS A 197 23.58 32.38 -9.29
N GLN A 198 23.18 32.27 -10.56
CA GLN A 198 22.94 33.41 -11.45
C GLN A 198 21.62 34.14 -11.17
N LEU A 199 20.59 33.43 -10.71
CA LEU A 199 19.29 34.01 -10.35
C LEU A 199 19.33 34.87 -9.06
N ASN A 200 20.52 35.16 -8.53
CA ASN A 200 20.69 35.90 -7.28
C ASN A 200 19.85 35.31 -6.14
N ALA A 201 19.65 33.99 -6.13
CA ALA A 201 19.49 33.32 -4.86
C ALA A 201 20.83 33.56 -4.15
N GLN A 202 20.91 34.65 -3.36
CA GLN A 202 21.99 34.90 -2.42
C GLN A 202 22.37 33.54 -1.86
N ASN A 203 23.65 33.18 -1.86
CA ASN A 203 24.06 31.88 -1.38
C ASN A 203 23.45 31.70 0.02
N LEU A 204 22.31 30.99 0.12
CA LEU A 204 21.51 30.95 1.34
C LEU A 204 22.25 30.18 2.43
N CYS A 205 23.38 29.55 2.08
CA CYS A 205 24.34 28.96 2.99
C CYS A 205 25.36 29.96 3.57
N GLN A 206 25.42 31.17 3.04
CA GLN A 206 26.28 32.28 3.48
C GLN A 206 25.50 33.44 4.11
N THR A 207 24.17 33.43 4.00
CA THR A 207 23.32 34.41 4.70
C THR A 207 23.33 34.17 6.20
N ARG A 208 22.94 35.17 7.01
CA ARG A 208 22.83 35.00 8.47
C ARG A 208 21.79 33.95 8.86
N ASP A 209 20.78 33.77 8.02
CA ASP A 209 19.67 32.82 8.21
C ASP A 209 19.98 31.40 7.69
N ALA A 210 21.22 31.17 7.23
CA ALA A 210 21.71 29.86 6.81
C ALA A 210 21.68 28.86 7.98
N PRO A 211 21.28 27.60 7.74
CA PRO A 211 21.36 26.57 8.77
C PRO A 211 22.83 26.27 9.10
N LYS A 212 23.14 26.21 10.41
CA LYS A 212 24.48 25.90 10.89
C LYS A 212 24.70 24.39 10.89
N CYS A 213 25.20 23.86 9.77
CA CYS A 213 25.39 22.42 9.62
C CYS A 213 26.40 21.84 10.62
N ASN A 214 26.07 20.67 11.16
CA ASN A 214 26.92 19.95 12.10
C ASN A 214 28.25 19.51 11.46
N ARG A 215 29.33 20.22 11.82
CA ARG A 215 30.67 19.96 11.29
C ARG A 215 31.27 18.65 11.79
N ASN A 216 30.86 18.16 12.96
CA ASN A 216 31.41 16.93 13.55
C ASN A 216 31.11 15.68 12.71
N ILE A 217 30.13 15.77 11.80
CA ILE A 217 29.75 14.69 10.90
C ILE A 217 30.03 15.01 9.43
N ASN A 218 30.85 16.04 9.13
CA ASN A 218 31.09 16.54 7.78
C ASN A 218 29.82 16.96 7.01
N ALA A 219 28.76 17.38 7.70
CA ALA A 219 27.57 17.90 7.04
C ALA A 219 27.89 19.23 6.33
N ARG A 220 27.45 19.35 5.08
CA ARG A 220 27.69 20.53 4.25
C ARG A 220 26.38 21.23 3.92
N CYS A 221 26.36 22.56 4.06
CA CYS A 221 25.21 23.34 3.59
C CYS A 221 25.14 23.27 2.07
N THR A 222 23.94 23.03 1.56
CA THR A 222 23.64 23.01 0.14
C THR A 222 22.24 23.58 -0.10
N LEU A 223 21.91 23.81 -1.37
CA LEU A 223 20.62 24.39 -1.77
C LEU A 223 19.65 23.29 -2.17
N ALA A 224 18.38 23.44 -1.78
CA ALA A 224 17.26 22.62 -2.21
C ALA A 224 16.05 23.50 -2.55
N LEU A 225 15.00 22.86 -3.04
CA LEU A 225 13.69 23.46 -3.20
C LEU A 225 12.76 22.91 -2.12
N ASN A 226 11.98 23.79 -1.49
CA ASN A 226 10.89 23.36 -0.62
C ASN A 226 9.66 22.92 -1.44
N HIS A 227 8.59 22.49 -0.78
CA HIS A 227 7.34 22.06 -1.41
C HIS A 227 6.69 23.16 -2.27
N GLU A 228 6.92 24.43 -1.96
CA GLU A 228 6.46 25.60 -2.73
C GLU A 228 7.39 25.97 -3.91
N LYS A 229 8.41 25.15 -4.20
CA LYS A 229 9.45 25.41 -5.22
C LYS A 229 10.26 26.69 -4.97
N LYS A 230 10.37 27.14 -3.72
CA LYS A 230 11.26 28.22 -3.30
C LYS A 230 12.63 27.65 -2.94
N VAL A 231 13.68 28.37 -3.34
CA VAL A 231 15.07 28.00 -3.03
C VAL A 231 15.30 28.18 -1.53
N ILE A 232 15.80 27.13 -0.88
CA ILE A 232 16.13 27.13 0.55
C ILE A 232 17.55 26.57 0.76
N ALA A 233 18.21 27.00 1.83
CA ALA A 233 19.42 26.35 2.33
C ALA A 233 19.07 25.23 3.32
N TYR A 234 19.71 24.07 3.14
CA TYR A 234 19.60 22.91 4.01
C TYR A 234 20.96 22.23 4.19
N CYS A 235 21.11 21.43 5.25
CA CYS A 235 22.32 20.65 5.48
C CYS A 235 22.22 19.24 4.87
N ASN A 236 23.16 18.88 4.01
CA ASN A 236 23.30 17.51 3.53
C ASN A 236 24.02 16.68 4.61
N CYS A 237 23.27 15.80 5.27
CA CYS A 237 23.72 15.05 6.43
C CYS A 237 24.35 13.71 6.03
N THR A 238 25.42 13.30 6.71
CA THR A 238 26.01 11.96 6.52
C THR A 238 25.19 10.91 7.28
N PRO A 239 24.81 9.77 6.68
CA PRO A 239 24.12 8.69 7.39
C PRO A 239 24.88 8.28 8.68
N PRO A 240 24.21 7.98 9.80
CA PRO A 240 22.75 7.84 10.01
C PRO A 240 22.04 9.14 10.45
N TRP A 241 22.63 10.31 10.22
CA TRP A 241 22.03 11.58 10.62
C TRP A 241 21.07 12.04 9.54
N THR A 242 19.76 11.96 9.76
CA THR A 242 18.74 12.50 8.86
C THR A 242 17.52 12.83 9.72
N GLY A 243 17.18 14.10 9.93
CA GLY A 243 16.01 14.39 10.79
C GLY A 243 15.75 15.85 11.08
N ASN A 244 16.78 16.68 11.15
CA ASN A 244 16.61 18.13 11.32
C ASN A 244 17.48 18.93 10.34
N ARG A 245 17.06 20.19 10.07
CA ARG A 245 17.66 21.10 9.09
C ARG A 245 19.18 21.32 9.29
N GLU A 246 19.70 21.06 10.49
CA GLU A 246 21.09 21.30 10.90
C GLU A 246 21.94 20.02 11.06
N CYS A 247 21.36 18.83 10.86
CA CYS A 247 22.03 17.54 11.08
C CYS A 247 22.59 17.33 12.50
N THR A 248 21.93 17.88 13.52
CA THR A 248 22.31 17.72 14.94
C THR A 248 21.57 16.57 15.61
N LYS A 249 20.60 15.95 14.93
CA LYS A 249 19.88 14.78 15.43
C LYS A 249 20.13 13.57 14.54
N LYS A 250 20.39 12.41 15.16
CA LYS A 250 20.43 11.13 14.46
C LYS A 250 19.03 10.81 13.93
N PHE A 251 18.97 10.07 12.83
CA PHE A 251 17.70 9.55 12.34
C PHE A 251 17.05 8.69 13.43
N ASP A 252 15.83 9.07 13.79
CA ASP A 252 14.95 8.27 14.62
C ASP A 252 13.73 7.90 13.79
N ALA A 253 13.51 6.61 13.59
CA ALA A 253 12.38 6.09 12.82
C ALA A 253 11.03 6.30 13.53
N CYS A 254 11.05 6.54 14.86
CA CYS A 254 9.86 6.81 15.66
C CYS A 254 9.39 8.24 15.58
N GLU A 255 10.23 9.15 15.09
CA GLU A 255 9.88 10.56 14.95
C GLU A 255 9.33 10.86 13.55
N LEU A 256 8.37 11.77 13.50
CA LEU A 256 7.92 12.36 12.25
C LEU A 256 8.98 13.34 11.75
N THR A 257 9.26 13.28 10.45
CA THR A 257 10.08 14.27 9.76
C THR A 257 9.38 15.62 9.76
N GLU A 258 10.15 16.71 9.59
CA GLU A 258 9.56 18.06 9.46
C GLU A 258 8.60 18.18 8.27
N PHE A 259 8.83 17.42 7.21
CA PHE A 259 7.89 17.32 6.09
C PHE A 259 6.57 16.69 6.54
N GLU A 260 6.61 15.52 7.17
CA GLU A 260 5.41 14.84 7.70
C GLU A 260 4.65 15.73 8.69
N LYS A 261 5.35 16.47 9.55
CA LYS A 261 4.74 17.46 10.46
C LYS A 261 4.05 18.60 9.71
N SER A 262 4.64 19.12 8.62
CA SER A 262 3.99 20.14 7.79
C SER A 262 2.71 19.59 7.13
N CYS A 263 2.71 18.30 6.76
CA CYS A 263 1.55 17.63 6.18
C CYS A 263 0.47 17.29 7.21
N LEU A 264 0.74 17.33 8.51
CA LEU A 264 -0.32 17.27 9.54
C LEU A 264 -1.21 18.50 9.50
N GLN A 265 -0.66 19.66 9.15
CA GLN A 265 -1.40 20.93 9.11
C GLN A 265 -2.21 21.07 7.83
N ASP A 266 -1.67 20.63 6.68
CA ASP A 266 -2.36 20.63 5.39
C ASP A 266 -1.95 19.40 4.54
N TYR A 267 -2.61 18.27 4.78
CA TYR A 267 -2.27 17.01 4.11
C TYR A 267 -2.59 17.03 2.60
N ARG A 268 -3.52 17.87 2.15
CA ARG A 268 -3.92 17.97 0.73
C ARG A 268 -2.84 18.64 -0.11
N ALA A 269 -2.02 19.50 0.50
CA ALA A 269 -0.87 20.12 -0.15
C ALA A 269 0.31 19.15 -0.38
N CYS A 270 0.30 17.97 0.25
CA CYS A 270 1.45 17.06 0.29
C CYS A 270 1.39 15.85 -0.67
N ASP A 271 0.34 15.71 -1.48
CA ASP A 271 0.17 14.60 -2.45
C ASP A 271 0.41 13.20 -1.85
N LEU A 272 -0.15 12.97 -0.65
CA LEU A 272 -0.01 11.71 0.09
C LEU A 272 -1.23 10.80 -0.11
N ASP A 273 -0.99 9.49 -0.24
CA ASP A 273 -2.04 8.45 -0.37
C ASP A 273 -2.95 8.33 0.88
N ALA A 274 -2.49 8.85 2.02
CA ALA A 274 -3.24 8.87 3.28
C ALA A 274 -2.83 10.08 4.15
N PRO A 275 -3.70 10.54 5.06
CA PRO A 275 -3.35 11.55 6.05
C PRO A 275 -2.17 11.09 6.93
N VAL A 276 -1.29 12.03 7.27
CA VAL A 276 -0.22 11.76 8.24
C VAL A 276 -0.84 11.67 9.63
N GLU A 277 -0.41 10.68 10.41
CA GLU A 277 -0.84 10.49 11.80
C GLU A 277 0.19 11.13 12.74
N GLU A 278 -0.25 11.67 13.89
CA GLU A 278 0.61 12.39 14.85
C GLU A 278 1.69 11.51 15.50
N SER A 279 1.51 10.19 15.47
CA SER A 279 2.44 9.21 16.01
C SER A 279 2.57 8.00 15.08
N ARG A 280 3.75 7.38 15.07
CA ARG A 280 4.01 6.11 14.36
C ARG A 280 3.23 4.94 14.95
N CYS A 281 2.90 5.01 16.25
CA CYS A 281 2.15 3.99 16.98
C CYS A 281 0.86 4.60 17.53
N LYS A 282 -0.27 3.95 17.28
CA LYS A 282 -1.61 4.39 17.69
C LYS A 282 -1.91 4.00 19.14
N ASN A 283 -2.97 4.60 19.68
CA ASN A 283 -3.58 4.22 20.96
C ASN A 283 -2.58 4.13 22.14
N GLY A 284 -1.63 5.06 22.21
CA GLY A 284 -0.62 5.10 23.28
C GLY A 284 0.49 4.05 23.17
N GLY A 285 0.63 3.36 22.03
CA GLY A 285 1.71 2.40 21.81
C GLY A 285 3.10 3.05 21.87
N LEU A 286 4.04 2.37 22.52
CA LEU A 286 5.43 2.80 22.62
C LEU A 286 6.20 2.44 21.34
N CYS A 287 6.79 3.43 20.69
CA CYS A 287 7.63 3.21 19.50
C CYS A 287 9.08 2.86 19.87
N LEU A 288 9.66 1.88 19.18
CA LEU A 288 11.02 1.39 19.35
C LEU A 288 11.79 1.53 18.03
N SER A 289 12.81 2.39 18.00
CA SER A 289 13.60 2.78 16.82
C SER A 289 14.72 1.81 16.43
N ASP A 290 15.15 0.95 17.37
CA ASP A 290 16.29 0.05 17.20
C ASP A 290 15.89 -1.39 16.87
N ALA A 291 14.68 -1.59 16.36
CA ALA A 291 14.19 -2.91 16.01
C ALA A 291 15.03 -3.48 14.84
N LYS A 292 15.84 -4.52 15.13
CA LYS A 292 16.46 -5.36 14.08
C LYS A 292 15.34 -5.77 13.13
N SER A 293 15.47 -5.39 11.86
CA SER A 293 14.50 -5.73 10.80
C SER A 293 14.06 -7.19 10.97
N LEU A 294 12.82 -7.39 11.38
CA LEU A 294 12.19 -8.71 11.34
C LEU A 294 12.25 -9.13 9.88
N LYS A 295 12.97 -10.23 9.60
CA LYS A 295 13.28 -10.75 8.26
C LYS A 295 12.15 -10.44 7.27
N GLY A 296 12.38 -9.48 6.37
CA GLY A 296 11.45 -9.13 5.30
C GLY A 296 10.55 -7.91 5.52
N GLN A 297 10.67 -7.15 6.61
CA GLN A 297 9.96 -5.88 6.79
C GLN A 297 10.84 -4.65 6.47
N ALA A 298 10.32 -3.74 5.64
CA ALA A 298 10.98 -2.49 5.21
C ALA A 298 10.93 -1.35 6.24
N ARG A 299 10.41 -1.59 7.45
CA ARG A 299 10.27 -0.58 8.50
C ARG A 299 11.46 -0.61 9.46
N LYS A 300 11.91 0.57 9.87
CA LYS A 300 13.01 0.79 10.81
C LYS A 300 12.52 0.99 12.27
N PHE A 301 11.25 0.73 12.58
CA PHE A 301 10.68 0.84 13.92
C PHE A 301 9.68 -0.28 14.23
N LEU A 302 9.38 -0.49 15.52
CA LEU A 302 8.37 -1.41 16.06
C LEU A 302 7.48 -0.70 17.08
N CYS A 303 6.19 -1.04 17.13
CA CYS A 303 5.27 -0.57 18.15
C CYS A 303 5.03 -1.64 19.22
N LYS A 304 5.21 -1.28 20.50
CA LYS A 304 4.80 -2.06 21.67
C LYS A 304 3.49 -1.49 22.19
N CYS A 305 2.41 -2.26 22.09
CA CYS A 305 1.08 -1.79 22.43
C CYS A 305 0.83 -1.81 23.94
N GLU A 306 0.17 -0.76 24.44
CA GLU A 306 -0.28 -0.66 25.82
C GLU A 306 -1.77 -0.97 25.94
N GLY A 307 -2.23 -1.31 27.15
CA GLY A 307 -3.62 -1.62 27.45
C GLY A 307 -4.20 -2.78 26.61
N ASN A 308 -5.40 -2.54 26.09
CA ASN A 308 -6.16 -3.50 25.28
C ASN A 308 -5.93 -3.29 23.78
N PHE A 309 -4.76 -2.83 23.34
CA PHE A 309 -4.49 -2.65 21.91
C PHE A 309 -3.48 -3.68 21.37
N VAL A 310 -3.64 -4.02 20.10
CA VAL A 310 -2.82 -4.98 19.34
C VAL A 310 -2.68 -4.55 17.88
N GLY A 311 -1.75 -5.19 17.16
CA GLY A 311 -1.45 -4.89 15.76
C GLY A 311 -0.07 -4.30 15.56
N PRO A 312 0.40 -4.22 14.31
CA PRO A 312 1.73 -3.70 13.97
C PRO A 312 1.94 -2.23 14.33
N PHE A 313 0.86 -1.46 14.49
CA PHE A 313 0.84 -0.05 14.88
C PHE A 313 -0.07 0.19 16.09
N CYS A 314 -0.48 -0.86 16.82
CA CYS A 314 -1.42 -0.76 17.94
C CYS A 314 -2.77 -0.15 17.58
N GLU A 315 -3.21 -0.38 16.35
CA GLU A 315 -4.37 0.23 15.73
C GLU A 315 -5.69 -0.49 16.02
N PHE A 316 -5.64 -1.70 16.60
CA PHE A 316 -6.84 -2.47 16.92
C PHE A 316 -7.01 -2.71 18.39
N GLU A 317 -8.27 -2.74 18.81
CA GLU A 317 -8.68 -3.13 20.15
C GLU A 317 -8.76 -4.66 20.28
N ASP A 318 -8.15 -5.17 21.34
CA ASP A 318 -8.13 -6.55 21.78
C ASP A 318 -9.31 -6.79 22.73
N TYR A 319 -10.42 -7.21 22.13
CA TYR A 319 -11.63 -7.55 22.87
C TYR A 319 -11.47 -8.76 23.82
N CYS A 320 -10.40 -9.55 23.68
CA CYS A 320 -10.13 -10.71 24.52
C CYS A 320 -9.45 -10.36 25.85
N LYS A 321 -8.88 -9.15 25.98
CA LYS A 321 -8.31 -8.66 27.25
C LYS A 321 -9.35 -8.12 28.22
N TYR A 322 -10.61 -7.93 27.80
CA TYR A 322 -11.68 -7.52 28.70
C TYR A 322 -12.05 -8.62 29.70
N LYS A 323 -12.40 -8.23 30.93
CA LYS A 323 -12.98 -9.16 31.92
C LYS A 323 -14.26 -9.77 31.34
N ASN A 324 -14.42 -11.09 31.49
CA ASN A 324 -15.55 -11.85 30.92
C ASN A 324 -15.68 -11.69 29.39
N ALA A 325 -14.55 -11.65 28.68
CA ALA A 325 -14.53 -11.55 27.21
C ALA A 325 -15.41 -12.61 26.55
N CYS A 326 -15.50 -13.81 27.14
CA CYS A 326 -16.40 -14.87 26.73
C CYS A 326 -17.48 -15.16 27.77
N PRO A 327 -18.63 -15.74 27.35
CA PRO A 327 -19.80 -15.91 28.23
C PRO A 327 -19.54 -16.80 29.45
N THR A 328 -18.63 -17.76 29.33
CA THR A 328 -18.30 -18.71 30.41
C THR A 328 -16.79 -18.94 30.47
N GLU A 329 -16.32 -19.41 31.63
CA GLU A 329 -14.91 -19.79 31.83
C GLU A 329 -14.49 -21.03 31.01
N HIS A 330 -15.46 -21.75 30.44
CA HIS A 330 -15.23 -22.89 29.54
C HIS A 330 -14.90 -22.47 28.11
N HIS A 331 -14.82 -21.17 27.84
CA HIS A 331 -14.41 -20.65 26.54
C HIS A 331 -13.03 -19.99 26.60
N GLU A 332 -12.24 -20.20 25.56
CA GLU A 332 -11.02 -19.46 25.25
C GLU A 332 -11.34 -18.36 24.23
N CYS A 333 -10.99 -17.12 24.56
CA CYS A 333 -11.16 -16.00 23.64
C CYS A 333 -9.99 -15.94 22.65
N ARG A 334 -10.31 -15.90 21.36
CA ARG A 334 -9.37 -15.61 20.28
C ARG A 334 -9.85 -14.41 19.49
N LEU A 335 -8.92 -13.58 19.05
CA LEU A 335 -9.22 -12.51 18.11
C LEU A 335 -9.19 -13.06 16.68
N THR A 336 -10.11 -12.58 15.85
CA THR A 336 -10.13 -12.82 14.40
C THR A 336 -10.33 -11.50 13.68
N SER A 337 -9.82 -11.34 12.47
CA SER A 337 -10.18 -10.20 11.61
C SER A 337 -11.57 -10.42 11.01
N ASP A 338 -12.25 -9.33 10.67
CA ASP A 338 -13.36 -9.38 9.72
C ASP A 338 -12.85 -9.71 8.29
N GLN A 339 -13.77 -9.91 7.35
CA GLN A 339 -13.43 -10.30 5.97
C GLN A 339 -12.60 -9.23 5.25
N ASP A 340 -12.75 -7.96 5.63
CA ASP A 340 -12.11 -6.81 4.99
C ASP A 340 -10.87 -6.29 5.74
N GLY A 341 -10.52 -6.88 6.88
CA GLY A 341 -9.38 -6.48 7.73
C GLY A 341 -9.55 -5.12 8.42
N LEU A 342 -10.77 -4.59 8.51
CA LEU A 342 -11.08 -3.27 9.06
C LEU A 342 -11.32 -3.28 10.57
N ARG A 343 -11.76 -4.42 11.12
CA ARG A 343 -12.01 -4.58 12.55
C ARG A 343 -11.54 -5.94 13.04
N LEU A 344 -11.05 -5.98 14.27
CA LEU A 344 -10.93 -7.24 15.00
C LEU A 344 -12.29 -7.59 15.62
N GLN A 345 -12.60 -8.87 15.64
CA GLN A 345 -13.75 -9.47 16.30
C GLN A 345 -13.24 -10.48 17.33
N LYS A 346 -13.96 -10.65 18.43
CA LYS A 346 -13.70 -11.75 19.37
C LYS A 346 -14.45 -13.00 18.94
N LEU A 347 -13.77 -14.13 19.03
CA LEU A 347 -14.27 -15.48 18.81
C LEU A 347 -14.06 -16.27 20.10
N CYS A 348 -15.13 -16.82 20.65
CA CYS A 348 -15.08 -17.65 21.85
C CYS A 348 -15.11 -19.13 21.45
N LEU A 349 -14.01 -19.82 21.67
CA LEU A 349 -13.87 -21.25 21.36
C LEU A 349 -14.05 -22.06 22.63
N CYS A 350 -14.73 -23.21 22.58
CA CYS A 350 -14.80 -24.11 23.73
C CYS A 350 -13.38 -24.61 24.09
N LYS A 351 -13.06 -24.61 25.39
CA LYS A 351 -11.87 -25.27 25.92
C LYS A 351 -11.97 -26.79 25.71
N PRO A 352 -10.84 -27.51 25.61
CA PRO A 352 -10.85 -28.96 25.49
C PRO A 352 -11.72 -29.62 26.57
N GLY A 353 -12.65 -30.51 26.15
CA GLY A 353 -13.57 -31.22 27.04
C GLY A 353 -14.95 -30.59 27.24
N TYR A 354 -15.22 -29.43 26.62
CA TYR A 354 -16.52 -28.75 26.68
C TYR A 354 -17.15 -28.63 25.30
N THR A 355 -18.48 -28.74 25.21
CA THR A 355 -19.26 -28.56 23.98
C THR A 355 -20.30 -27.47 24.17
N ALA A 356 -20.47 -26.59 23.19
CA ALA A 356 -21.57 -25.63 23.18
C ALA A 356 -22.87 -26.38 22.85
N TYR A 357 -23.81 -26.41 23.80
CA TYR A 357 -25.17 -26.94 23.61
C TYR A 357 -26.08 -25.91 22.95
#